data_AF-A0A0N1LSW9-F1
#
_entry.id   AF-A0A0N1LSW9-F1
#
_cell.length_a   1.000
_cell.length_b   1.000
_cell.length_c   1.000
_cell.angle_alpha   90.00
_cell.angle_beta   90.00
_cell.angle_gamma   90.00
#
_symmetry.space_group_name_H-M   'P 1'
#
loop_
_entity.id
_entity.type
_entity.pdbx_description
1 polymer ?
#
loop_
_entity_poly.entity_id
_entity_poly.type
_entity_poly.pdbx_seq_one_letter_code
_entity_poly.pdbx_strand_id
1 'polypeptide(L)'
;MILEAFMPDFSGFSSPGWAALLSGPRERTAANYAKLHEGDNRPLDRDDYLKIIDEVGDPARQCAEIAKSFCDIFGIHLAIKLGIPHGLRFSRYEAESDRIVALVPLFTVRNILDRCEEKRHRSLDGIVPAEFEPLWQLAPESGGLSEAASRCLARLDRATLCTVLRAFANPGVEKKAIAGIAARRAELAFSNSIDWEKFRAAAAQRRREKYPRGNSLN
;
A
#
# COMPACT_ATOMS: atom_id res chain seq x y z
N MET A 1 12.00 -15.16 13.55
CA MET A 1 12.63 -13.91 13.07
C MET A 1 11.82 -13.31 11.92
N ILE A 2 11.68 -11.98 11.89
CA ILE A 2 10.96 -11.21 10.86
C ILE A 2 11.92 -10.20 10.25
N LEU A 3 11.91 -10.05 8.93
CA LEU A 3 12.73 -9.15 8.15
C LEU A 3 11.86 -8.09 7.47
N GLU A 4 12.45 -6.94 7.12
CA GLU A 4 11.78 -5.93 6.30
C GLU A 4 12.19 -6.04 4.84
N ALA A 5 11.23 -5.95 3.93
CA ALA A 5 11.47 -5.97 2.49
C ALA A 5 10.72 -4.83 1.81
N PHE A 6 11.27 -4.32 0.71
CA PHE A 6 10.48 -3.52 -0.22
C PHE A 6 9.63 -4.43 -1.09
N MET A 7 8.36 -4.07 -1.29
CA MET A 7 7.50 -4.82 -2.19
C MET A 7 8.00 -4.67 -3.64
N PRO A 8 8.20 -5.79 -4.36
CA PRO A 8 8.54 -5.73 -5.77
C PRO A 8 7.33 -5.32 -6.61
N ASP A 9 7.61 -4.83 -7.81
CA ASP A 9 6.63 -4.55 -8.86
C ASP A 9 5.51 -3.58 -8.44
N PHE A 10 5.82 -2.69 -7.50
CA PHE A 10 5.06 -1.49 -7.19
C PHE A 10 5.80 -0.29 -7.81
N SER A 11 5.20 0.34 -8.82
CA SER A 11 5.76 1.48 -9.55
C SER A 11 5.57 2.82 -8.85
N GLY A 12 4.86 2.85 -7.72
CA GLY A 12 4.63 4.07 -6.96
C GLY A 12 3.33 4.79 -7.30
N PHE A 13 2.79 5.51 -6.33
CA PHE A 13 1.61 6.38 -6.48
C PHE A 13 1.82 7.55 -7.43
N SER A 14 3.06 7.90 -7.73
CA SER A 14 3.44 8.86 -8.78
C SER A 14 3.11 8.37 -10.20
N SER A 15 2.95 7.06 -10.41
CA SER A 15 2.64 6.52 -11.74
C SER A 15 1.15 6.62 -12.09
N PRO A 16 0.79 6.73 -13.39
CA PRO A 16 -0.59 7.02 -13.80
C PRO A 16 -1.64 6.02 -13.30
N GLY A 17 -1.29 4.73 -13.27
CA GLY A 17 -2.22 3.67 -12.83
C GLY A 17 -2.55 3.74 -11.34
N TRP A 18 -1.55 4.01 -10.50
CA TRP A 18 -1.73 4.15 -9.06
C TRP A 18 -2.31 5.52 -8.68
N ALA A 19 -1.89 6.60 -9.35
CA ALA A 19 -2.41 7.96 -9.14
C ALA A 19 -3.93 8.03 -9.34
N ALA A 20 -4.47 7.30 -10.33
CA ALA A 20 -5.91 7.23 -10.58
C ALA A 20 -6.70 6.59 -9.43
N LEU A 21 -6.08 5.71 -8.62
CA LEU A 21 -6.71 5.12 -7.44
C LEU A 21 -6.84 6.12 -6.29
N LEU A 22 -6.00 7.16 -6.27
CA LEU A 22 -6.05 8.23 -5.28
C LEU A 22 -7.07 9.31 -5.69
N SER A 23 -6.97 9.79 -6.93
CA SER A 23 -7.79 10.89 -7.43
C SER A 23 -9.22 10.47 -7.79
N GLY A 24 -9.42 9.27 -8.33
CA GLY A 24 -10.72 8.81 -8.81
C GLY A 24 -11.84 8.87 -7.75
N PRO A 25 -11.65 8.30 -6.55
CA PRO A 25 -12.64 8.39 -5.47
C PRO A 25 -12.93 9.84 -5.05
N ARG A 26 -11.89 10.67 -4.90
CA ARG A 26 -12.02 12.10 -4.56
C ARG A 26 -12.91 12.84 -5.56
N GLU A 27 -12.66 12.63 -6.85
CA GLU A 27 -13.43 13.25 -7.93
C GLU A 27 -14.89 12.81 -7.95
N ARG A 28 -15.15 11.50 -7.81
CA ARG A 28 -16.51 10.97 -7.76
C ARG A 28 -17.26 11.49 -6.53
N THR A 29 -16.61 11.52 -5.36
CA THR A 29 -17.23 12.03 -4.14
C THR A 29 -17.61 13.50 -4.30
N ALA A 30 -16.71 14.36 -4.78
CA ALA A 30 -17.01 15.78 -4.97
C ALA A 30 -18.17 16.00 -5.95
N ALA A 31 -18.17 15.30 -7.09
CA ALA A 31 -19.25 15.36 -8.07
C ALA A 31 -20.59 14.89 -7.51
N ASN A 32 -20.59 13.78 -6.75
CA ASN A 32 -21.80 13.24 -6.14
C ASN A 32 -22.41 14.18 -5.11
N TYR A 33 -21.58 14.81 -4.25
CA TYR A 33 -22.06 15.78 -3.27
C TYR A 33 -22.60 17.05 -3.93
N ALA A 34 -21.92 17.57 -4.95
CA ALA A 34 -22.41 18.73 -5.71
C ALA A 34 -23.79 18.44 -6.33
N LYS A 35 -23.93 17.28 -6.98
CA LYS A 35 -25.20 16.86 -7.59
C LYS A 35 -26.31 16.64 -6.56
N LEU A 36 -25.99 16.05 -5.40
CA LEU A 36 -26.97 15.79 -4.35
C LEU A 36 -27.54 17.08 -3.74
N HIS A 37 -26.74 18.15 -3.71
CA HIS A 37 -27.08 19.43 -3.07
C HIS A 37 -27.35 20.57 -4.06
N GLU A 38 -27.50 20.27 -5.36
CA GLU A 38 -27.71 21.28 -6.41
C GLU A 38 -29.00 22.09 -6.22
N GLY A 39 -30.04 21.46 -5.66
CA GLY A 39 -31.33 22.09 -5.37
C GLY A 39 -31.43 22.80 -4.01
N ASP A 40 -30.35 22.82 -3.22
CA ASP A 40 -30.36 23.51 -1.93
C ASP A 40 -30.36 25.04 -2.12
N ASN A 41 -30.90 25.78 -1.14
CA ASN A 41 -30.91 27.25 -1.17
C ASN A 41 -29.51 27.89 -1.22
N ARG A 42 -28.44 27.12 -0.95
CA ARG A 42 -27.04 27.56 -0.90
C ARG A 42 -26.13 26.42 -1.40
N PRO A 43 -26.16 26.12 -2.71
CA PRO A 43 -25.46 24.97 -3.25
C PRO A 43 -23.94 25.22 -3.24
N LEU A 44 -23.18 24.17 -2.96
CA LEU A 44 -21.74 24.13 -3.22
C LEU A 44 -21.51 23.40 -4.53
N ASP A 45 -20.55 23.88 -5.33
CA ASP A 45 -20.19 23.21 -6.57
C ASP A 45 -19.13 22.12 -6.32
N ARG A 46 -18.77 21.37 -7.37
CA ARG A 46 -17.75 20.31 -7.29
C ARG A 46 -16.43 20.84 -6.74
N ASP A 47 -16.01 22.03 -7.13
CA ASP A 47 -14.69 22.56 -6.78
C ASP A 47 -14.63 23.01 -5.31
N ASP A 48 -15.75 23.49 -4.76
CA ASP A 48 -15.90 23.72 -3.32
C ASP A 48 -15.70 22.41 -2.54
N TYR A 49 -16.33 21.31 -2.97
CA TYR A 49 -16.18 20.02 -2.31
C TYR A 49 -14.77 19.44 -2.45
N LEU A 50 -14.10 19.63 -3.59
CA LEU A 50 -12.70 19.23 -3.75
C LEU A 50 -11.79 19.96 -2.76
N LYS A 51 -11.99 21.27 -2.55
CA LYS A 51 -11.22 22.04 -1.56
C LYS A 51 -11.47 21.54 -0.14
N ILE A 52 -12.72 21.27 0.21
CA ILE A 52 -13.06 20.71 1.53
C ILE A 52 -12.40 19.35 1.73
N ILE A 53 -12.41 18.48 0.73
CA ILE A 53 -11.74 17.17 0.78
C ILE A 53 -10.23 17.34 1.04
N ASP A 54 -9.58 18.31 0.39
CA ASP A 54 -8.15 18.59 0.59
C ASP A 54 -7.85 19.13 1.99
N GLU A 55 -8.78 19.88 2.58
CA GLU A 55 -8.65 20.45 3.93
C GLU A 55 -8.79 19.39 5.03
N VAL A 56 -9.64 18.37 4.83
CA VAL A 56 -10.01 17.40 5.89
C VAL A 56 -9.51 15.99 5.65
N GLY A 57 -8.90 15.74 4.49
CA GLY A 57 -8.37 14.45 4.10
C GLY A 57 -6.98 14.18 4.66
N ASP A 58 -6.66 12.89 4.78
CA ASP A 58 -5.34 12.37 5.13
C ASP A 58 -4.77 11.56 3.94
N PRO A 59 -4.06 12.21 3.01
CA PRO A 59 -3.47 11.53 1.86
C PRO A 59 -2.51 10.40 2.25
N ALA A 60 -1.79 10.55 3.37
CA ALA A 60 -0.85 9.53 3.84
C ALA A 60 -1.59 8.26 4.27
N ARG A 61 -2.73 8.42 4.96
CA ARG A 61 -3.61 7.29 5.31
C ARG A 61 -4.21 6.62 4.07
N GLN A 62 -4.67 7.40 3.08
CA GLN A 62 -5.20 6.82 1.84
C GLN A 62 -4.12 5.98 1.12
N CYS A 63 -2.91 6.53 0.97
CA CYS A 63 -1.77 5.81 0.40
C CYS A 63 -1.44 4.54 1.19
N ALA A 64 -1.41 4.61 2.52
CA ALA A 64 -1.14 3.44 3.36
C ALA A 64 -2.20 2.33 3.20
N GLU A 65 -3.48 2.67 3.11
CA GLU A 65 -4.55 1.68 2.92
C GLU A 65 -4.52 1.03 1.53
N ILE A 66 -4.19 1.79 0.48
CA ILE A 66 -4.01 1.23 -0.86
C ILE A 66 -2.73 0.39 -0.95
N ALA A 67 -1.63 0.85 -0.34
CA ALA A 67 -0.38 0.10 -0.26
C ALA A 67 -0.57 -1.24 0.48
N LYS A 68 -1.31 -1.22 1.60
CA LYS A 68 -1.71 -2.43 2.31
C LYS A 68 -2.51 -3.37 1.40
N SER A 69 -3.45 -2.83 0.62
CA SER A 69 -4.24 -3.63 -0.33
C SER A 69 -3.37 -4.32 -1.39
N PHE A 70 -2.35 -3.64 -1.92
CA PHE A 70 -1.38 -4.27 -2.83
C PHE A 70 -0.58 -5.38 -2.14
N CYS A 71 -0.08 -5.09 -0.93
CA CYS A 71 0.66 -6.03 -0.10
C CYS A 71 -0.15 -7.31 0.16
N ASP A 72 -1.44 -7.19 0.48
CA ASP A 72 -2.34 -8.32 0.70
C ASP A 72 -2.55 -9.15 -0.58
N ILE A 73 -2.77 -8.50 -1.73
CA ILE A 73 -2.94 -9.18 -3.03
C ILE A 73 -1.67 -9.94 -3.42
N PHE A 74 -0.51 -9.31 -3.26
CA PHE A 74 0.77 -9.97 -3.50
C PHE A 74 0.98 -11.14 -2.55
N GLY A 75 0.71 -10.97 -1.26
CA GLY A 75 0.81 -12.01 -0.24
C GLY A 75 -0.07 -13.23 -0.55
N ILE A 76 -1.28 -13.03 -1.05
CA ILE A 76 -2.17 -14.11 -1.51
C ILE A 76 -1.56 -14.86 -2.69
N HIS A 77 -1.04 -14.15 -3.70
CA HIS A 77 -0.38 -14.79 -4.84
C HIS A 77 0.86 -15.58 -4.43
N LEU A 78 1.67 -15.03 -3.51
CA LEU A 78 2.84 -15.71 -2.97
C LEU A 78 2.45 -16.98 -2.22
N ALA A 79 1.42 -16.91 -1.37
CA ALA A 79 0.92 -18.06 -0.61
C ALA A 79 0.45 -19.19 -1.53
N ILE A 80 -0.29 -18.87 -2.59
CA ILE A 80 -0.75 -19.84 -3.60
C ILE A 80 0.45 -20.52 -4.28
N LYS A 81 1.49 -19.77 -4.63
CA LYS A 81 2.68 -20.33 -5.29
C LYS A 81 3.53 -21.18 -4.37
N LEU A 82 3.70 -20.78 -3.11
CA LEU A 82 4.51 -21.53 -2.15
C LEU A 82 3.76 -22.72 -1.55
N GLY A 83 2.44 -22.74 -1.61
CA GLY A 83 1.59 -23.76 -0.98
C GLY A 83 1.53 -23.63 0.54
N ILE A 84 1.90 -22.46 1.09
CA ILE A 84 1.87 -22.18 2.54
C ILE A 84 1.03 -20.93 2.82
N PRO A 85 0.13 -20.96 3.81
CA PRO A 85 -0.64 -19.78 4.19
C PRO A 85 0.28 -18.80 4.93
N HIS A 86 0.30 -17.55 4.44
CA HIS A 86 0.83 -16.36 5.12
C HIS A 86 2.35 -16.30 5.35
N GLY A 87 3.03 -15.48 4.53
CA GLY A 87 4.44 -15.14 4.71
C GLY A 87 4.76 -13.66 4.58
N LEU A 88 3.77 -12.79 4.39
CA LEU A 88 4.04 -11.38 4.10
C LEU A 88 2.96 -10.52 4.73
N ARG A 89 3.37 -9.48 5.46
CA ARG A 89 2.46 -8.54 6.14
C ARG A 89 2.86 -7.12 5.80
N PHE A 90 1.88 -6.25 5.57
CA PHE A 90 2.13 -4.83 5.42
C PHE A 90 2.73 -4.25 6.72
N SER A 91 3.79 -3.47 6.61
CA SER A 91 4.35 -2.67 7.72
C SER A 91 3.90 -1.23 7.59
N ARG A 92 4.34 -0.57 6.51
CA ARG A 92 4.10 0.86 6.26
C ARG A 92 4.28 1.20 4.79
N TYR A 93 3.81 2.39 4.43
CA TYR A 93 4.15 3.06 3.17
C TYR A 93 5.18 4.17 3.47
N GLU A 94 6.30 4.18 2.74
CA GLU A 94 7.35 5.20 2.82
C GLU A 94 7.14 6.24 1.71
N ALA A 95 6.58 7.40 2.08
CA ALA A 95 6.18 8.44 1.13
C ALA A 95 7.37 9.09 0.38
N GLU A 96 8.51 9.24 1.05
CA GLU A 96 9.71 9.86 0.48
C GLU A 96 10.29 9.07 -0.70
N SER A 97 10.15 7.75 -0.66
CA SER A 97 10.72 6.83 -1.65
C SER A 97 9.65 6.18 -2.54
N ASP A 98 8.37 6.47 -2.30
CA ASP A 98 7.21 5.85 -2.96
C ASP A 98 7.30 4.31 -2.89
N ARG A 99 7.59 3.78 -1.68
CA ARG A 99 7.79 2.35 -1.43
C ARG A 99 6.83 1.77 -0.42
N ILE A 100 6.49 0.50 -0.61
CA ILE A 100 5.76 -0.30 0.38
C ILE A 100 6.76 -1.17 1.12
N VAL A 101 6.76 -1.07 2.44
CA VAL A 101 7.57 -1.92 3.32
C VAL A 101 6.69 -3.05 3.86
N ALA A 102 7.16 -4.27 3.68
CA ALA A 102 6.52 -5.47 4.18
C ALA A 102 7.41 -6.22 5.18
N LEU A 103 6.77 -6.91 6.11
CA LEU A 103 7.36 -7.83 7.05
C LEU A 103 7.32 -9.24 6.49
N VAL A 104 8.49 -9.89 6.42
CA VAL A 104 8.68 -11.23 5.85
C VAL A 104 9.29 -12.14 6.92
N PRO A 105 8.61 -13.20 7.38
CA PRO A 105 9.21 -14.20 8.24
C PRO A 105 10.39 -14.87 7.54
N LEU A 106 11.46 -15.16 8.29
CA LEU A 106 12.64 -15.85 7.77
C LEU A 106 12.29 -17.21 7.13
N PHE A 107 11.30 -17.92 7.68
CA PHE A 107 10.79 -19.16 7.10
C PHE A 107 10.22 -18.96 5.68
N THR A 108 9.57 -17.84 5.39
CA THR A 108 9.07 -17.53 4.03
C THR A 108 10.22 -17.32 3.06
N VAL A 109 11.28 -16.63 3.48
CA VAL A 109 12.49 -16.44 2.68
C VAL A 109 13.12 -17.79 2.34
N ARG A 110 13.26 -18.67 3.33
CA ARG A 110 13.76 -20.05 3.11
C ARG A 110 12.96 -20.78 2.03
N ASN A 111 11.63 -20.84 2.18
CA ASN A 111 10.78 -21.54 1.22
C ASN A 111 10.90 -20.99 -0.21
N ILE A 112 11.09 -19.68 -0.36
CA ILE A 112 11.32 -19.07 -1.66
C ILE A 112 12.66 -19.54 -2.25
N LEU A 113 13.73 -19.51 -1.47
CA LEU A 113 15.07 -19.92 -1.89
C LEU A 113 15.11 -21.41 -2.27
N ASP A 114 14.55 -22.29 -1.42
CA ASP A 114 14.46 -23.74 -1.67
C ASP A 114 13.74 -24.03 -3.00
N ARG A 115 12.62 -23.34 -3.26
CA ARG A 115 11.83 -23.49 -4.49
C ARG A 115 12.52 -22.93 -5.74
N CYS A 116 13.36 -21.91 -5.60
CA CYS A 116 14.19 -21.40 -6.68
C CYS A 116 15.30 -22.38 -7.05
N GLU A 117 15.91 -23.06 -6.06
CA GLU A 117 16.94 -24.09 -6.27
C GLU A 117 16.39 -25.31 -7.02
N GLU A 118 15.12 -25.67 -6.79
CA GLU A 118 14.40 -26.70 -7.55
C GLU A 118 14.20 -26.34 -9.06
N LYS A 119 14.70 -25.18 -9.54
CA LYS A 119 14.55 -24.63 -10.91
C LYS A 119 13.10 -24.49 -11.38
N ARG A 120 12.15 -24.37 -10.45
CA ARG A 120 10.72 -24.24 -10.76
C ARG A 120 10.28 -22.80 -11.01
N HIS A 121 11.17 -21.83 -10.82
CA HIS A 121 10.87 -20.39 -10.87
C HIS A 121 12.00 -19.58 -11.51
N ARG A 122 11.81 -18.26 -11.62
CA ARG A 122 12.81 -17.34 -12.20
C ARG A 122 14.14 -17.45 -11.44
N SER A 123 15.23 -17.26 -12.19
CA SER A 123 16.58 -17.12 -11.61
C SER A 123 16.59 -16.01 -10.56
N LEU A 124 17.25 -16.26 -9.44
CA LEU A 124 17.56 -15.23 -8.46
C LEU A 124 18.87 -14.57 -8.87
N ASP A 125 18.77 -13.42 -9.55
CA ASP A 125 19.94 -12.72 -10.07
C ASP A 125 20.98 -12.45 -8.97
N GLY A 126 22.12 -13.14 -9.03
CA GLY A 126 23.23 -12.97 -8.11
C GLY A 126 23.02 -13.50 -6.68
N ILE A 127 21.95 -14.26 -6.42
CA ILE A 127 21.67 -14.84 -5.09
C ILE A 127 21.84 -16.36 -5.18
N VAL A 128 22.74 -16.91 -4.37
CA VAL A 128 22.98 -18.35 -4.30
C VAL A 128 22.32 -18.90 -3.01
N PRO A 129 21.25 -19.73 -3.11
CA PRO A 129 20.52 -20.26 -1.94
C PRO A 129 21.43 -20.89 -0.87
N ALA A 130 22.43 -21.67 -1.30
CA ALA A 130 23.38 -22.34 -0.42
C ALA A 130 24.16 -21.38 0.51
N GLU A 131 24.30 -20.10 0.16
CA GLU A 131 24.96 -19.10 1.00
C GLU A 131 24.14 -18.73 2.25
N PHE A 132 22.85 -19.10 2.29
CA PHE A 132 21.95 -18.81 3.40
C PHE A 132 21.70 -20.04 4.30
N GLU A 133 22.27 -21.20 3.99
CA GLU A 133 22.18 -22.42 4.81
C GLU A 133 22.47 -22.21 6.32
N PRO A 134 23.45 -21.37 6.72
CA PRO A 134 23.68 -21.10 8.14
C PRO A 134 22.47 -20.49 8.88
N LEU A 135 21.52 -19.87 8.18
CA LEU A 135 20.28 -19.33 8.76
C LEU A 135 19.26 -20.41 9.08
N TRP A 136 19.33 -21.57 8.43
CA TRP A 136 18.36 -22.65 8.59
C TRP A 136 18.65 -23.53 9.79
N GLN A 137 19.90 -23.49 10.26
CA GLN A 137 20.39 -24.23 11.42
C GLN A 137 20.19 -23.46 12.74
N LEU A 138 19.50 -22.32 12.70
CA LEU A 138 19.19 -21.54 13.90
C LEU A 138 18.21 -22.30 14.79
N ALA A 139 18.72 -22.84 15.90
CA ALA A 139 17.90 -23.40 16.96
C ALA A 139 17.20 -22.26 17.74
N PRO A 140 15.92 -22.41 18.12
CA PRO A 140 15.20 -21.39 18.89
C PRO A 140 15.81 -21.09 20.27
N GLU A 141 16.59 -22.03 20.81
CA GLU A 141 17.02 -22.08 22.22
C GLU A 141 18.50 -21.67 22.41
N SER A 142 19.29 -21.52 21.34
CA SER A 142 20.72 -21.17 21.45
C SER A 142 20.89 -19.65 21.61
N GLY A 143 21.45 -19.23 22.74
CA GLY A 143 21.59 -17.83 23.19
C GLY A 143 22.52 -16.92 22.37
N GLY A 144 22.47 -16.99 21.04
CA GLY A 144 23.16 -16.08 20.12
C GLY A 144 23.14 -16.57 18.68
N LEU A 145 23.16 -15.62 17.73
CA LEU A 145 23.43 -15.91 16.31
C LEU A 145 24.91 -16.26 16.14
N SER A 146 25.23 -17.34 15.41
CA SER A 146 26.62 -17.58 15.00
C SER A 146 27.11 -16.44 14.11
N GLU A 147 28.44 -16.25 14.02
CA GLU A 147 29.02 -15.23 13.14
C GLU A 147 28.62 -15.48 11.67
N ALA A 148 28.57 -16.76 11.25
CA ALA A 148 28.09 -17.15 9.93
C ALA A 148 26.63 -16.73 9.71
N ALA A 149 25.72 -17.04 10.64
CA ALA A 149 24.32 -16.65 10.54
C ALA A 149 24.16 -15.12 10.55
N SER A 150 24.94 -14.41 11.36
CA SER A 150 24.93 -12.94 11.41
C SER A 150 25.33 -12.32 10.07
N ARG A 151 26.37 -12.86 9.41
CA ARG A 151 26.75 -12.43 8.04
C ARG A 151 25.67 -12.72 7.01
N CYS A 152 25.03 -13.88 7.07
CA CYS A 152 23.93 -14.22 6.17
C CYS A 152 22.72 -13.28 6.36
N LEU A 153 22.38 -12.94 7.60
CA LEU A 153 21.32 -11.96 7.89
C LEU A 153 21.66 -10.58 7.36
N ALA A 154 22.91 -10.12 7.52
CA ALA A 154 23.35 -8.83 7.00
C ALA A 154 23.22 -8.72 5.46
N ARG A 155 23.32 -9.86 4.75
CA ARG A 155 23.12 -9.93 3.29
C ARG A 155 21.63 -9.94 2.88
N LEU A 156 20.72 -10.31 3.78
CA LEU A 156 19.27 -10.24 3.57
C LEU A 156 18.73 -8.82 3.85
N ASP A 157 19.34 -7.82 3.25
CA ASP A 157 18.83 -6.46 3.29
C ASP A 157 17.52 -6.30 2.50
N ARG A 158 16.91 -5.11 2.57
CA ARG A 158 15.62 -4.83 1.90
C ARG A 158 15.68 -5.03 0.38
N ALA A 159 16.83 -4.77 -0.25
CA ALA A 159 17.00 -4.87 -1.70
C ALA A 159 17.13 -6.34 -2.13
N THR A 160 17.95 -7.11 -1.43
CA THR A 160 18.06 -8.57 -1.60
C THR A 160 16.70 -9.23 -1.41
N LEU A 161 15.98 -8.88 -0.35
CA LEU A 161 14.64 -9.43 -0.10
C LEU A 161 13.62 -9.03 -1.17
N CYS A 162 13.72 -7.83 -1.74
CA CYS A 162 12.91 -7.43 -2.89
C CYS A 162 13.18 -8.34 -4.10
N THR A 163 14.45 -8.65 -4.40
CA THR A 163 14.83 -9.60 -5.47
C THR A 163 14.29 -10.99 -5.21
N VAL A 164 14.41 -11.50 -3.98
CA VAL A 164 13.86 -12.79 -3.55
C VAL A 164 12.36 -12.84 -3.77
N LEU A 165 11.61 -11.83 -3.31
CA LEU A 165 10.16 -11.75 -3.52
C LEU A 165 9.80 -11.65 -5.01
N ARG A 166 10.57 -10.90 -5.81
CA ARG A 166 10.32 -10.72 -7.25
C ARG A 166 10.41 -12.03 -8.04
N ALA A 167 11.26 -12.98 -7.63
CA ALA A 167 11.32 -14.29 -8.29
C ALA A 167 9.97 -15.04 -8.28
N PHE A 168 9.12 -14.73 -7.29
CA PHE A 168 7.78 -15.28 -7.14
C PHE A 168 6.66 -14.35 -7.57
N ALA A 169 6.97 -13.12 -7.97
CA ALA A 169 5.97 -12.21 -8.50
C ALA A 169 5.36 -12.77 -9.80
N ASN A 170 4.05 -12.59 -9.96
CA ASN A 170 3.39 -12.89 -11.22
C ASN A 170 3.70 -11.78 -12.24
N PRO A 171 4.02 -12.11 -13.51
CA PRO A 171 4.04 -11.11 -14.56
C PRO A 171 2.71 -10.33 -14.56
N GLY A 172 2.78 -9.00 -14.49
CA GLY A 172 1.60 -8.13 -14.45
C GLY A 172 0.82 -8.17 -13.13
N VAL A 173 1.43 -8.59 -12.01
CA VAL A 173 0.81 -8.53 -10.68
C VAL A 173 0.32 -7.13 -10.35
N GLU A 174 1.08 -6.11 -10.74
CA GLU A 174 0.73 -4.71 -10.60
C GLU A 174 -0.60 -4.36 -11.28
N LYS A 175 -0.70 -4.62 -12.58
CA LYS A 175 -1.93 -4.34 -13.36
C LYS A 175 -3.15 -5.06 -12.77
N LYS A 176 -2.97 -6.32 -12.34
CA LYS A 176 -4.03 -7.09 -11.67
C LYS A 176 -4.43 -6.48 -10.33
N ALA A 177 -3.45 -6.02 -9.56
CA ALA A 177 -3.70 -5.39 -8.28
C ALA A 177 -4.41 -4.05 -8.43
N ILE A 178 -3.96 -3.18 -9.35
CA ILE A 178 -4.63 -1.92 -9.68
C ILE A 178 -6.10 -2.17 -10.03
N ALA A 179 -6.37 -3.11 -10.95
CA ALA A 179 -7.74 -3.46 -11.33
C ALA A 179 -8.58 -3.98 -10.15
N GLY A 180 -7.99 -4.86 -9.31
CA GLY A 180 -8.67 -5.40 -8.13
C GLY A 180 -8.93 -4.36 -7.03
N ILE A 181 -8.11 -3.30 -6.96
CA ILE A 181 -8.24 -2.22 -5.98
C ILE A 181 -9.23 -1.15 -6.45
N ALA A 182 -9.22 -0.82 -7.75
CA ALA A 182 -9.96 0.30 -8.35
C ALA A 182 -11.46 0.34 -8.04
N ALA A 183 -12.10 -0.82 -7.88
CA ALA A 183 -13.53 -0.88 -7.59
C ALA A 183 -13.84 -0.47 -6.14
N ARG A 184 -13.65 -1.37 -5.19
CA ARG A 184 -14.13 -1.19 -3.79
C ARG A 184 -13.06 -0.67 -2.84
N ARG A 185 -11.80 -1.09 -3.01
CA ARG A 185 -10.75 -0.82 -2.04
C ARG A 185 -10.26 0.63 -2.12
N ALA A 186 -10.20 1.21 -3.31
CA ALA A 186 -9.87 2.62 -3.49
C ALA A 186 -10.90 3.56 -2.84
N GLU A 187 -12.20 3.26 -3.01
CA GLU A 187 -13.27 4.05 -2.39
C GLU A 187 -13.30 3.92 -0.88
N LEU A 188 -13.10 2.70 -0.36
CA LEU A 188 -13.00 2.48 1.07
C LEU A 188 -11.78 3.20 1.67
N ALA A 189 -10.61 3.09 1.02
CA ALA A 189 -9.39 3.78 1.45
C ALA A 189 -9.57 5.29 1.49
N PHE A 190 -10.22 5.85 0.47
CA PHE A 190 -10.58 7.27 0.45
C PHE A 190 -11.56 7.62 1.57
N SER A 191 -12.64 6.85 1.75
CA SER A 191 -13.62 7.15 2.80
C SER A 191 -13.00 7.10 4.20
N ASN A 192 -12.10 6.14 4.44
CA ASN A 192 -11.37 6.02 5.70
C ASN A 192 -10.34 7.13 5.91
N SER A 193 -9.87 7.76 4.84
CA SER A 193 -8.94 8.90 4.92
C SER A 193 -9.63 10.24 5.13
N ILE A 194 -10.96 10.30 5.20
CA ILE A 194 -11.73 11.54 5.38
C ILE A 194 -12.29 11.61 6.80
N ASP A 195 -12.02 12.72 7.48
CA ASP A 195 -12.75 13.09 8.70
C ASP A 195 -14.13 13.66 8.30
N TRP A 196 -15.15 12.79 8.26
CA TRP A 196 -16.49 13.15 7.79
C TRP A 196 -17.20 14.16 8.71
N GLU A 197 -16.81 14.27 9.97
CA GLU A 197 -17.33 15.31 10.87
C GLU A 197 -16.77 16.68 10.49
N LYS A 198 -15.45 16.78 10.33
CA LYS A 198 -14.81 18.01 9.84
C LYS A 198 -15.27 18.37 8.44
N PHE A 199 -15.45 17.39 7.56
CA PHE A 199 -16.00 17.59 6.22
C PHE A 199 -17.34 18.33 6.28
N ARG A 200 -18.28 17.85 7.12
CA ARG A 200 -19.59 18.49 7.27
C ARG A 200 -19.48 19.91 7.85
N ALA A 201 -18.61 20.11 8.83
CA ALA A 201 -18.36 21.43 9.43
C ALA A 201 -17.78 22.41 8.41
N ALA A 202 -16.77 21.99 7.65
CA ALA A 202 -16.14 22.77 6.59
C ALA A 202 -17.12 23.11 5.46
N ALA A 203 -17.97 22.15 5.04
CA ALA A 203 -19.03 22.41 4.07
C ALA A 203 -20.03 23.46 4.57
N ALA A 204 -20.47 23.38 5.83
CA ALA A 204 -21.35 24.38 6.43
C ALA A 204 -20.68 25.76 6.48
N GLN A 205 -19.40 25.82 6.84
CA GLN A 205 -18.63 27.05 6.87
C GLN A 205 -18.48 27.67 5.48
N ARG A 206 -18.06 26.88 4.48
CA ARG A 206 -17.93 27.31 3.10
C ARG A 206 -19.24 27.87 2.53
N ARG A 207 -20.39 27.26 2.86
CA ARG A 207 -21.71 27.80 2.49
C ARG A 207 -22.00 29.17 3.12
N ARG A 208 -21.55 29.43 4.35
CA ARG A 208 -21.70 30.75 5.00
C ARG A 208 -20.82 31.81 4.35
N GLU A 209 -19.62 31.44 3.95
CA GLU A 209 -18.65 32.34 3.30
C GLU A 209 -19.06 32.68 1.87
N LYS A 210 -19.52 31.68 1.09
CA LYS A 210 -19.97 31.86 -0.29
C LYS A 210 -21.29 32.64 -0.38
N TYR A 211 -22.15 32.50 0.64
CA TYR A 211 -23.44 33.16 0.75
C TYR A 211 -23.57 33.90 2.09
N PRO A 212 -22.82 35.01 2.29
CA PRO A 212 -22.92 35.80 3.49
C PRO A 212 -24.36 36.29 3.63
N ARG A 213 -24.91 36.24 4.85
CA ARG A 213 -26.20 36.89 5.11
C ARG A 213 -25.98 38.37 4.80
N GLY A 214 -26.74 38.93 3.86
CA GLY A 214 -26.60 40.31 3.45
C GLY A 214 -26.50 41.21 4.68
N ASN A 215 -25.51 42.10 4.68
CA ASN A 215 -25.57 43.28 5.52
C ASN A 215 -26.92 43.92 5.26
N SER A 216 -27.79 43.91 6.28
CA SER A 216 -28.90 44.84 6.37
C SER A 216 -28.27 46.23 6.24
N LEU A 217 -28.31 46.80 5.04
CA LEU A 217 -28.01 48.21 4.83
C LEU A 217 -29.08 48.97 5.60
N ASN A 218 -28.66 49.59 6.69
CA ASN A 218 -29.34 50.74 7.29
C ASN A 218 -29.41 51.90 6.28
#